data_AF-K7FQC3-F1
#
_entry.id   AF-K7FQC3-F1
#
_cell.length_a   1.000
_cell.length_b   1.000
_cell.length_c   1.000
_cell.angle_alpha   90.00
_cell.angle_beta   90.00
_cell.angle_gamma   90.00
#
_symmetry.space_group_name_H-M   'P 1'
#
loop_
_entity.id
_entity.type
_entity.pdbx_description
1 polymer ?
#
loop_
_entity_poly.entity_id
_entity_poly.type
_entity_poly.pdbx_seq_one_letter_code
_entity_poly.pdbx_strand_id
1 'polypeptide(L)'
;GVVFPYQTSQGRYKFNYFEAKQACEDQDSRLATYQQLYAAWTEGLDWCNAGWLLDGTVHYPIINPREPCGGHLLLPGIRTYGAKDKQKDRFDAFCFTSAVRGQVYFIQGHLNFKEAGQACHNQGATLANVGQLYSAWKFVQLDRCDGGWLADGSVRYPITTPRARCGGLPDPGVRSFGFPNKEQRTYGTYCFSVK
;
A
#
# COMPACT_ATOMS: atom_id res chain seq x y z
N GLY A 1 -1.61 -13.62 -4.96
CA GLY A 1 -1.59 -12.16 -5.09
C GLY A 1 -1.32 -11.54 -3.73
N VAL A 2 -1.32 -10.23 -3.63
CA VAL A 2 -1.15 -9.51 -2.35
C VAL A 2 -2.20 -8.41 -2.24
N VAL A 3 -2.84 -8.33 -1.08
CA VAL A 3 -3.75 -7.23 -0.73
C VAL A 3 -2.99 -6.19 0.05
N PHE A 4 -3.24 -4.93 -0.24
CA PHE A 4 -2.69 -3.81 0.52
C PHE A 4 -3.73 -2.71 0.73
N PRO A 5 -3.70 -2.04 1.89
CA PRO A 5 -4.50 -0.85 2.12
C PRO A 5 -3.96 0.33 1.32
N TYR A 6 -4.87 1.15 0.80
CA TYR A 6 -4.53 2.33 0.01
C TYR A 6 -5.37 3.54 0.41
N GLN A 7 -4.69 4.68 0.57
CA GLN A 7 -5.26 5.98 0.94
C GLN A 7 -4.59 7.08 0.08
N THR A 8 -5.26 8.22 -0.10
CA THR A 8 -4.67 9.36 -0.82
C THR A 8 -3.72 10.17 0.06
N SER A 9 -3.02 11.10 -0.58
CA SER A 9 -2.29 12.18 0.09
C SER A 9 -3.17 13.12 0.91
N GLN A 10 -4.49 13.12 0.69
CA GLN A 10 -5.46 13.92 1.46
C GLN A 10 -5.92 13.21 2.75
N GLY A 11 -5.35 12.05 3.06
CA GLY A 11 -5.60 11.30 4.28
C GLY A 11 -6.72 10.26 4.14
N ARG A 12 -7.28 9.88 5.30
CA ARG A 12 -8.24 8.78 5.43
C ARG A 12 -9.63 9.15 4.93
N TYR A 13 -10.34 8.15 4.40
CA TYR A 13 -11.75 8.17 4.05
C TYR A 13 -12.10 9.25 3.02
N LYS A 14 -11.36 9.25 1.92
CA LYS A 14 -11.49 10.25 0.85
C LYS A 14 -12.08 9.70 -0.43
N PHE A 15 -12.12 8.39 -0.63
CA PHE A 15 -12.62 7.82 -1.87
C PHE A 15 -14.09 7.42 -1.77
N ASN A 16 -14.91 7.84 -2.73
CA ASN A 16 -16.10 7.06 -3.08
C ASN A 16 -15.70 5.75 -3.79
N TYR A 17 -16.66 4.87 -4.09
CA TYR A 17 -16.36 3.55 -4.66
C TYR A 17 -15.64 3.65 -6.02
N PHE A 18 -16.06 4.56 -6.89
CA PHE A 18 -15.49 4.71 -8.23
C PHE A 18 -14.07 5.28 -8.18
N GLU A 19 -13.84 6.27 -7.32
CA GLU A 19 -12.52 6.82 -7.04
C GLU A 19 -11.60 5.76 -6.44
N ALA A 20 -12.09 4.93 -5.51
CA ALA A 20 -11.32 3.84 -4.91
C ALA A 20 -10.92 2.78 -5.96
N LYS A 21 -11.84 2.47 -6.88
CA LYS A 21 -11.57 1.57 -8.00
C LYS A 21 -10.46 2.11 -8.90
N GLN A 22 -10.60 3.35 -9.37
CA GLN A 22 -9.61 4.01 -10.22
C GLN A 22 -8.27 4.12 -9.50
N ALA A 23 -8.28 4.49 -8.22
CA ALA A 23 -7.08 4.62 -7.41
C ALA A 23 -6.30 3.30 -7.30
N CYS A 24 -6.96 2.14 -7.22
CA CYS A 24 -6.25 0.86 -7.30
C CYS A 24 -5.71 0.60 -8.71
N GLU A 25 -6.48 0.90 -9.76
CA GLU A 25 -6.05 0.73 -11.16
C GLU A 25 -4.79 1.56 -11.47
N ASP A 26 -4.73 2.80 -11.00
CA ASP A 26 -3.57 3.70 -11.12
C ASP A 26 -2.31 3.15 -10.41
N GLN A 27 -2.46 2.18 -9.50
CA GLN A 27 -1.36 1.54 -8.78
C GLN A 27 -1.00 0.15 -9.31
N ASP A 28 -1.35 -0.20 -10.55
CA ASP A 28 -1.22 -1.54 -11.14
C ASP A 28 -1.89 -2.63 -10.29
N SER A 29 -3.12 -2.33 -9.89
CA SER A 29 -3.92 -3.20 -9.04
C SER A 29 -5.40 -3.03 -9.33
N ARG A 30 -6.25 -3.75 -8.60
CA ARG A 30 -7.70 -3.56 -8.62
C ARG A 30 -8.25 -3.64 -7.21
N LEU A 31 -9.50 -3.24 -6.98
CA LEU A 31 -10.13 -3.53 -5.70
C LEU A 31 -10.07 -5.03 -5.38
N ALA A 32 -9.76 -5.33 -4.13
CA ALA A 32 -9.72 -6.68 -3.60
C ALA A 32 -11.14 -7.25 -3.47
N THR A 33 -11.26 -8.56 -3.65
CA THR A 33 -12.46 -9.30 -3.26
C THR A 33 -12.42 -9.60 -1.76
N TYR A 34 -13.57 -9.91 -1.16
CA TYR A 34 -13.62 -10.36 0.23
C TYR A 34 -12.73 -11.58 0.48
N GLN A 35 -12.74 -12.57 -0.41
CA GLN A 35 -11.91 -13.77 -0.29
C GLN A 35 -10.40 -13.44 -0.26
N GLN A 36 -9.97 -12.46 -1.07
CA GLN A 36 -8.59 -12.00 -1.07
C GLN A 36 -8.24 -11.23 0.21
N LEU A 37 -9.15 -10.40 0.72
CA LEU A 37 -8.97 -9.72 2.00
C LEU A 37 -8.89 -10.73 3.16
N TYR A 38 -9.75 -11.76 3.14
CA TYR A 38 -9.75 -12.85 4.11
C TYR A 38 -8.41 -13.58 4.13
N ALA A 39 -7.90 -13.98 2.96
CA ALA A 39 -6.58 -14.60 2.86
C ALA A 39 -5.46 -13.68 3.36
N ALA A 40 -5.52 -12.38 3.05
CA ALA A 40 -4.52 -11.44 3.54
C ALA A 40 -4.57 -11.27 5.07
N TRP A 41 -5.77 -11.25 5.65
CA TRP A 41 -5.96 -11.20 7.10
C TRP A 41 -5.40 -12.46 7.79
N THR A 42 -5.66 -13.65 7.26
CA THR A 42 -5.07 -14.89 7.82
C THR A 42 -3.55 -14.94 7.67
N GLU A 43 -2.99 -14.20 6.69
CA GLU A 43 -1.55 -14.01 6.50
C GLU A 43 -0.94 -12.85 7.32
N GLY A 44 -1.71 -12.18 8.17
CA GLY A 44 -1.18 -11.15 9.07
C GLY A 44 -1.59 -9.71 8.77
N LEU A 45 -2.50 -9.46 7.81
CA LEU A 45 -2.99 -8.10 7.54
C LEU A 45 -3.88 -7.59 8.68
N ASP A 46 -3.35 -6.62 9.43
CA ASP A 46 -4.07 -5.85 10.45
C ASP A 46 -4.17 -4.38 10.02
N TRP A 47 -5.39 -3.89 9.76
CA TRP A 47 -5.62 -2.52 9.31
C TRP A 47 -6.92 -1.94 9.88
N CYS A 48 -6.78 -0.80 10.58
CA CYS A 48 -7.87 -0.17 11.34
C CYS A 48 -8.75 0.79 10.55
N ASN A 49 -8.48 1.01 9.26
CA ASN A 49 -9.32 1.86 8.43
C ASN A 49 -10.25 1.02 7.56
N ALA A 50 -11.51 1.42 7.51
CA ALA A 50 -12.51 0.87 6.61
C ALA A 50 -12.18 1.20 5.14
N GLY A 51 -12.25 0.19 4.27
CA GLY A 51 -11.95 0.33 2.85
C GLY A 51 -12.93 -0.39 1.94
N TRP A 52 -13.13 0.17 0.75
CA TRP A 52 -13.95 -0.42 -0.31
C TRP A 52 -13.36 -1.74 -0.81
N LEU A 53 -14.26 -2.69 -1.11
CA LEU A 53 -14.00 -3.94 -1.83
C LEU A 53 -14.68 -3.93 -3.20
N LEU A 54 -14.31 -4.89 -4.05
CA LEU A 54 -14.74 -4.99 -5.45
C LEU A 54 -16.26 -5.08 -5.64
N ASP A 55 -16.99 -5.66 -4.69
CA ASP A 55 -18.46 -5.75 -4.75
C ASP A 55 -19.17 -4.46 -4.30
N GLY A 56 -18.41 -3.51 -3.74
CA GLY A 56 -18.95 -2.27 -3.16
C GLY A 56 -19.37 -2.40 -1.70
N THR A 57 -18.92 -3.44 -1.01
CA THR A 57 -18.97 -3.51 0.44
C THR A 57 -17.75 -2.82 1.06
N VAL A 58 -17.85 -2.51 2.35
CA VAL A 58 -16.80 -1.84 3.11
C VAL A 58 -16.41 -2.67 4.31
N HIS A 59 -15.11 -2.95 4.44
CA HIS A 59 -14.56 -3.86 5.44
C HIS A 59 -13.29 -3.32 6.07
N TYR A 60 -12.87 -3.90 7.19
CA TYR A 60 -11.51 -3.71 7.73
C TYR A 60 -11.05 -4.93 8.56
N PRO A 61 -9.84 -5.47 8.32
CA PRO A 61 -9.33 -6.64 9.01
C PRO A 61 -8.60 -6.27 10.31
N ILE A 62 -8.96 -6.90 11.44
CA ILE A 62 -8.30 -6.69 12.74
C ILE A 62 -7.74 -8.02 13.25
N ILE A 63 -6.45 -8.05 13.56
CA ILE A 63 -5.80 -9.17 14.26
C ILE A 63 -5.67 -8.84 15.74
N ASN A 64 -5.16 -7.64 16.06
CA ASN A 64 -4.95 -7.19 17.43
C ASN A 64 -6.07 -6.21 17.84
N PRO A 65 -7.03 -6.64 18.68
CA PRO A 65 -8.12 -5.77 19.14
C PRO A 65 -7.57 -4.56 19.90
N ARG A 66 -8.12 -3.38 19.62
CA ARG A 66 -7.68 -2.10 20.21
C ARG A 66 -8.79 -1.05 20.13
N GLU A 67 -8.87 -0.15 21.11
CA GLU A 67 -10.01 0.79 21.29
C GLU A 67 -10.36 1.56 20.00
N PRO A 68 -9.41 2.22 19.30
CA PRO A 68 -9.72 2.97 18.08
C PRO A 68 -10.28 2.12 16.94
N CYS A 69 -10.10 0.81 17.04
CA CYS A 69 -10.52 -0.18 16.07
C CYS A 69 -11.63 -1.01 16.71
N GLY A 70 -12.68 -0.36 17.21
CA GLY A 70 -13.92 -0.93 17.77
C GLY A 70 -13.80 -1.74 19.06
N GLY A 71 -12.81 -1.48 19.90
CA GLY A 71 -12.79 -1.94 21.29
C GLY A 71 -11.88 -3.15 21.58
N HIS A 72 -11.45 -3.27 22.84
CA HIS A 72 -10.54 -4.32 23.31
C HIS A 72 -11.17 -5.70 23.45
N LEU A 73 -12.51 -5.78 23.55
CA LEU A 73 -13.23 -7.01 23.88
C LEU A 73 -13.67 -7.81 22.65
N LEU A 74 -13.46 -7.29 21.44
CA LEU A 74 -13.83 -7.99 20.21
C LEU A 74 -12.77 -9.01 19.82
N LEU A 75 -13.21 -10.18 19.37
CA LEU A 75 -12.33 -11.18 18.79
C LEU A 75 -11.69 -10.69 17.47
N PRO A 76 -10.51 -11.21 17.10
CA PRO A 76 -9.93 -10.99 15.78
C PRO A 76 -10.91 -11.34 14.66
N GLY A 77 -10.91 -10.56 13.57
CA GLY A 77 -11.78 -10.81 12.43
C GLY A 77 -11.86 -9.67 11.44
N ILE A 78 -12.52 -9.95 10.31
CA ILE A 78 -12.87 -8.93 9.32
C ILE A 78 -14.20 -8.32 9.68
N ARG A 79 -14.17 -7.04 9.99
CA ARG A 79 -15.36 -6.26 10.33
C ARG A 79 -15.94 -5.64 9.08
N THR A 80 -17.23 -5.34 9.11
CA THR A 80 -17.96 -4.85 7.96
C THR A 80 -18.85 -3.67 8.32
N TYR A 81 -18.95 -2.72 7.41
CA TYR A 81 -20.00 -1.71 7.39
C TYR A 81 -21.09 -2.05 6.37
N GLY A 82 -21.01 -3.21 5.72
CA GLY A 82 -21.95 -3.69 4.71
C GLY A 82 -21.81 -2.97 3.37
N ALA A 83 -22.86 -3.08 2.56
CA ALA A 83 -23.02 -2.29 1.35
C ALA A 83 -23.22 -0.80 1.70
N LYS A 84 -22.62 0.08 0.90
CA LYS A 84 -22.63 1.53 1.10
C LYS A 84 -23.03 2.26 -0.18
N ASP A 85 -23.40 3.52 -0.06
CA ASP A 85 -23.72 4.36 -1.22
C ASP A 85 -22.42 4.63 -2.00
N LYS A 86 -22.32 4.02 -3.18
CA LYS A 86 -21.11 4.05 -4.04
C LYS A 86 -20.72 5.46 -4.49
N GLN A 87 -21.65 6.42 -4.44
CA GLN A 87 -21.43 7.79 -4.92
C GLN A 87 -21.18 8.75 -3.76
N LYS A 88 -21.84 8.55 -2.62
CA LYS A 88 -21.83 9.50 -1.49
C LYS A 88 -20.87 9.12 -0.37
N ASP A 89 -20.84 7.84 -0.01
CA ASP A 89 -20.04 7.40 1.12
C ASP A 89 -18.55 7.42 0.76
N ARG A 90 -17.69 7.69 1.76
CA ARG A 90 -16.24 7.81 1.54
C ARG A 90 -15.45 6.96 2.53
N PHE A 91 -14.50 6.21 1.98
CA PHE A 91 -13.64 5.26 2.70
C PHE A 91 -12.23 5.21 2.06
N ASP A 92 -11.37 4.34 2.59
CA ASP A 92 -10.10 3.97 1.94
C ASP A 92 -10.36 2.88 0.88
N ALA A 93 -9.32 2.25 0.35
CA ALA A 93 -9.43 1.10 -0.55
C ALA A 93 -8.57 -0.07 -0.06
N PHE A 94 -9.04 -1.30 -0.28
CA PHE A 94 -8.14 -2.46 -0.28
C PHE A 94 -7.87 -2.84 -1.72
N CYS A 95 -6.62 -2.65 -2.15
CA CYS A 95 -6.19 -3.00 -3.50
C CYS A 95 -5.54 -4.38 -3.50
N PHE A 96 -5.66 -5.08 -4.62
CA PHE A 96 -5.08 -6.39 -4.88
C PHE A 96 -4.23 -6.33 -6.14
N THR A 97 -3.00 -6.82 -6.03
CA THR A 97 -2.10 -6.98 -7.18
C THR A 97 -1.56 -8.41 -7.25
N SER A 98 -1.21 -8.84 -8.46
CA SER A 98 -0.60 -10.13 -8.74
C SER A 98 0.89 -9.95 -9.03
N ALA A 99 1.60 -11.04 -9.33
CA ALA A 99 2.95 -10.92 -9.86
C ALA A 99 2.93 -10.09 -11.14
N VAL A 100 3.69 -8.99 -11.16
CA VAL A 100 3.84 -8.12 -12.33
C VAL A 100 5.02 -8.58 -13.19
N ARG A 101 4.94 -8.40 -14.51
CA ARG A 101 6.07 -8.62 -15.42
C ARG A 101 6.95 -7.38 -15.44
N GLY A 102 8.14 -7.49 -14.90
CA GLY A 102 9.11 -6.40 -14.78
C GLY A 102 9.87 -6.51 -13.47
N GLN A 103 10.73 -5.54 -13.23
CA GLN A 103 11.59 -5.51 -12.05
C GLN A 103 11.42 -4.17 -11.31
N VAL A 104 11.17 -4.27 -10.01
CA VAL A 104 11.32 -3.15 -9.09
C VAL A 104 12.74 -3.18 -8.53
N TYR A 105 13.44 -2.05 -8.56
CA TYR A 105 14.76 -1.89 -7.97
C TYR A 105 14.89 -0.52 -7.31
N PHE A 106 15.86 -0.39 -6.40
CA PHE A 106 16.04 0.81 -5.59
C PHE A 106 17.27 1.60 -6.05
N ILE A 107 17.11 2.91 -6.21
CA ILE A 107 18.22 3.85 -6.39
C ILE A 107 18.42 4.60 -5.08
N GLN A 108 19.61 4.44 -4.50
CA GLN A 108 20.01 5.12 -3.28
C GLN A 108 20.32 6.60 -3.55
N GLY A 109 19.92 7.48 -2.63
CA GLY A 109 20.21 8.91 -2.71
C GLY A 109 19.40 9.73 -1.70
N HIS A 110 19.64 11.03 -1.70
CA HIS A 110 18.86 12.02 -0.96
C HIS A 110 18.10 12.87 -1.97
N LEU A 111 17.09 12.27 -2.59
CA LEU A 111 16.37 12.82 -3.72
C LEU A 111 15.06 13.44 -3.24
N ASN A 112 14.69 14.56 -3.85
CA ASN A 112 13.31 15.04 -3.82
C ASN A 112 12.46 14.28 -4.84
N PHE A 113 11.14 14.48 -4.85
CA PHE A 113 10.24 13.71 -5.72
C PHE A 113 10.56 13.89 -7.22
N LYS A 114 10.93 15.10 -7.64
CA LYS A 114 11.28 15.39 -9.04
C LYS A 114 12.58 14.70 -9.44
N GLU A 115 13.59 14.75 -8.59
CA GLU A 115 14.88 14.09 -8.79
C GLU A 115 14.75 12.57 -8.82
N ALA A 116 13.89 12.01 -7.96
CA ALA A 116 13.55 10.59 -7.95
C ALA A 116 12.98 10.12 -9.30
N GLY A 117 12.04 10.88 -9.87
CA GLY A 117 11.50 10.59 -11.20
C GLY A 117 12.58 10.65 -12.29
N GLN A 118 13.43 11.68 -12.28
CA GLN A 118 14.52 11.81 -13.25
C GLN A 118 15.56 10.67 -13.12
N ALA A 119 15.86 10.24 -11.89
CA ALA A 119 16.79 9.14 -11.64
C ALA A 119 16.31 7.83 -12.26
N CYS A 120 15.01 7.51 -12.14
CA CYS A 120 14.43 6.36 -12.83
C CYS A 120 14.47 6.52 -14.35
N HIS A 121 14.08 7.70 -14.86
CA HIS A 121 14.06 7.98 -16.30
C HIS A 121 15.45 7.85 -16.94
N ASN A 122 16.50 8.31 -16.26
CA ASN A 122 17.88 8.20 -16.74
C ASN A 122 18.35 6.74 -16.92
N GLN A 123 17.65 5.77 -16.32
CA GLN A 123 17.91 4.34 -16.45
C GLN A 123 16.87 3.62 -17.34
N GLY A 124 16.04 4.36 -18.08
CA GLY A 124 14.99 3.79 -18.92
C GLY A 124 13.84 3.15 -18.10
N ALA A 125 13.61 3.62 -16.88
CA ALA A 125 12.59 3.14 -15.97
C ALA A 125 11.63 4.28 -15.56
N THR A 126 10.49 3.91 -14.97
CA THR A 126 9.57 4.86 -14.34
C THR A 126 9.60 4.72 -12.83
N LEU A 127 9.04 5.68 -12.10
CA LEU A 127 8.75 5.46 -10.68
C LEU A 127 7.86 4.23 -10.52
N ALA A 128 8.16 3.38 -9.54
CA ALA A 128 7.35 2.23 -9.27
C ALA A 128 5.98 2.65 -8.69
N ASN A 129 4.94 1.99 -9.15
CA ASN A 129 3.62 2.06 -8.54
C ASN A 129 3.60 1.29 -7.22
N VAL A 130 2.65 1.63 -6.34
CA VAL A 130 2.52 0.96 -5.04
C VAL A 130 2.26 -0.53 -5.21
N GLY A 131 1.38 -0.92 -6.14
CA GLY A 131 1.11 -2.34 -6.41
C GLY A 131 2.34 -3.07 -6.92
N GLN A 132 3.17 -2.45 -7.76
CA GLN A 132 4.43 -3.05 -8.22
C GLN A 132 5.39 -3.29 -7.05
N LEU A 133 5.50 -2.35 -6.10
CA LEU A 133 6.32 -2.53 -4.90
C LEU A 133 5.82 -3.69 -4.03
N TYR A 134 4.51 -3.78 -3.79
CA TYR A 134 3.91 -4.89 -3.04
C TYR A 134 4.08 -6.24 -3.75
N SER A 135 3.94 -6.27 -5.07
CA SER A 135 4.24 -7.45 -5.88
C SER A 135 5.70 -7.86 -5.72
N ALA A 136 6.64 -6.91 -5.83
CA ALA A 136 8.05 -7.21 -5.70
C ALA A 136 8.42 -7.74 -4.30
N TRP A 137 7.88 -7.12 -3.25
CA TRP A 137 8.03 -7.59 -1.87
C TRP A 137 7.52 -9.03 -1.71
N LYS A 138 6.32 -9.34 -2.22
CA LYS A 138 5.70 -10.67 -2.02
C LYS A 138 6.35 -11.77 -2.87
N PHE A 139 6.63 -11.50 -4.15
CA PHE A 139 6.98 -12.54 -5.12
C PHE A 139 8.48 -12.67 -5.41
N VAL A 140 9.24 -11.58 -5.31
CA VAL A 140 10.70 -11.62 -5.49
C VAL A 140 11.46 -11.37 -4.19
N GLN A 141 10.75 -11.35 -3.06
CA GLN A 141 11.31 -11.16 -1.72
C GLN A 141 12.14 -9.88 -1.61
N LEU A 142 11.70 -8.79 -2.26
CA LEU A 142 12.36 -7.50 -2.18
C LEU A 142 12.37 -7.02 -0.72
N ASP A 143 13.57 -6.90 -0.16
CA ASP A 143 13.83 -6.46 1.20
C ASP A 143 14.78 -5.25 1.19
N ARG A 144 14.29 -4.12 1.66
CA ARG A 144 15.03 -2.86 1.70
C ARG A 144 14.56 -1.98 2.84
N CYS A 145 15.48 -1.61 3.72
CA CYS A 145 15.22 -0.76 4.88
C CYS A 145 15.31 0.75 4.58
N ASP A 146 15.19 1.15 3.32
CA ASP A 146 15.36 2.53 2.91
C ASP A 146 14.06 3.06 2.31
N GLY A 147 13.59 4.19 2.84
CA GLY A 147 12.47 4.93 2.27
C GLY A 147 12.78 5.37 0.85
N GLY A 148 11.88 5.07 -0.07
CA GLY A 148 11.98 5.50 -1.46
C GLY A 148 10.67 6.06 -1.99
N TRP A 149 10.78 7.08 -2.82
CA TRP A 149 9.65 7.65 -3.55
C TRP A 149 9.01 6.62 -4.48
N LEU A 150 7.68 6.68 -4.57
CA LEU A 150 6.83 5.94 -5.51
C LEU A 150 6.03 6.92 -6.39
N ALA A 151 5.42 6.42 -7.45
CA ALA A 151 4.71 7.24 -8.43
C ALA A 151 3.53 8.05 -7.84
N ASP A 152 2.86 7.55 -6.80
CA ASP A 152 1.80 8.25 -6.07
C ASP A 152 2.31 9.44 -5.22
N GLY A 153 3.64 9.60 -5.12
CA GLY A 153 4.28 10.59 -4.26
C GLY A 153 4.32 10.18 -2.79
N SER A 154 3.99 8.93 -2.47
CA SER A 154 4.26 8.38 -1.15
C SER A 154 5.72 7.93 -1.05
N VAL A 155 6.21 7.81 0.18
CA VAL A 155 7.49 7.18 0.48
C VAL A 155 7.24 5.91 1.26
N ARG A 156 7.78 4.79 0.75
CA ARG A 156 7.58 3.46 1.33
C ARG A 156 8.88 2.67 1.34
N TYR A 157 8.90 1.57 2.08
CA TYR A 157 10.01 0.63 2.09
C TYR A 157 9.51 -0.79 2.41
N PRO A 158 9.92 -1.83 1.64
CA PRO A 158 9.51 -3.21 1.85
C PRO A 158 10.49 -3.97 2.76
N ILE A 159 10.00 -4.72 3.73
CA ILE A 159 10.83 -5.62 4.54
C ILE A 159 10.23 -7.02 4.59
N THR A 160 11.04 -8.05 4.30
CA THR A 160 10.67 -9.46 4.50
C THR A 160 11.20 -9.97 5.83
N THR A 161 12.29 -9.36 6.35
CA THR A 161 12.83 -9.66 7.68
C THR A 161 12.71 -8.44 8.60
N PRO A 162 11.86 -8.51 9.65
CA PRO A 162 11.72 -7.47 10.68
C PRO A 162 13.05 -7.16 11.36
N ARG A 163 13.36 -5.86 11.53
CA ARG A 163 14.60 -5.39 12.16
C ARG A 163 14.29 -4.22 13.09
N ALA A 164 14.94 -4.16 14.25
CA ALA A 164 14.69 -3.10 15.25
C ALA A 164 14.89 -1.68 14.69
N ARG A 165 15.90 -1.48 13.83
CA ARG A 165 16.18 -0.20 13.15
C ARG A 165 15.39 0.00 11.85
N CYS A 166 14.42 -0.86 11.56
CA CYS A 166 13.69 -0.89 10.31
C CYS A 166 12.17 -0.98 10.52
N GLY A 167 11.56 0.12 10.94
CA GLY A 167 10.13 0.20 11.23
C GLY A 167 9.73 -0.28 12.62
N GLY A 168 10.59 -0.98 13.35
CA GLY A 168 10.39 -1.33 14.77
C GLY A 168 9.19 -2.23 15.05
N LEU A 169 8.53 -2.74 14.02
CA LEU A 169 7.36 -3.63 14.10
C LEU A 169 7.80 -5.09 13.97
N PRO A 170 7.09 -6.03 14.62
CA PRO A 170 7.47 -7.45 14.64
C PRO A 170 7.18 -8.18 13.31
N ASP A 171 6.36 -7.59 12.43
CA ASP A 171 5.87 -8.25 11.23
C ASP A 171 6.58 -7.78 9.94
N PRO A 172 6.70 -8.62 8.91
CA PRO A 172 7.12 -8.19 7.58
C PRO A 172 6.03 -7.36 6.90
N GLY A 173 6.41 -6.59 5.88
CA GLY A 173 5.46 -5.81 5.09
C GLY A 173 6.09 -4.63 4.36
N VAL A 174 5.27 -3.95 3.56
CA VAL A 174 5.61 -2.64 3.00
C VAL A 174 5.19 -1.56 3.99
N ARG A 175 6.16 -0.83 4.52
CA ARG A 175 5.95 0.25 5.49
C ARG A 175 5.90 1.58 4.75
N SER A 176 5.20 2.56 5.32
CA SER A 176 5.00 3.87 4.69
C SER A 176 5.33 5.00 5.65
N PHE A 177 6.03 6.01 5.13
CA PHE A 177 6.19 7.32 5.77
C PHE A 177 5.09 8.32 5.35
N GLY A 178 4.05 7.83 4.66
CA GLY A 178 2.97 8.65 4.12
C GLY A 178 3.42 9.45 2.89
N PHE A 179 2.94 10.68 2.82
CA PHE A 179 3.17 11.62 1.71
C PHE A 179 3.97 12.82 2.24
N PRO A 180 5.30 12.68 2.39
CA PRO A 180 6.14 13.79 2.84
C PRO A 180 6.15 14.94 1.83
N ASN A 181 6.65 16.09 2.26
CA ASN A 181 6.85 17.24 1.39
C ASN A 181 7.72 16.86 0.18
N LYS A 182 7.28 17.20 -1.03
CA LYS A 182 7.90 16.75 -2.29
C LYS A 182 9.26 17.40 -2.58
N GLU A 183 9.58 18.49 -1.90
CA GLU A 183 10.85 19.20 -1.99
C GLU A 183 11.91 18.61 -1.03
N GLN A 184 11.50 17.77 -0.08
CA GLN A 184 12.40 17.13 0.88
C GLN A 184 13.37 16.16 0.18
N ARG A 185 14.68 16.41 0.37
CA ARG A 185 15.78 15.60 -0.16
C ARG A 185 16.31 14.63 0.89
N THR A 186 15.56 13.57 1.17
CA THR A 186 15.95 12.60 2.22
C THR A 186 15.88 11.15 1.75
N TYR A 187 15.06 10.86 0.75
CA TYR A 187 14.72 9.49 0.38
C TYR A 187 15.38 9.09 -0.95
N GLY A 188 15.58 7.78 -1.13
CA GLY A 188 15.92 7.22 -2.43
C GLY A 188 14.68 7.13 -3.33
N THR A 189 14.71 6.24 -4.30
CA THR A 189 13.56 5.99 -5.17
C THR A 189 13.44 4.53 -5.56
N TYR A 190 12.21 4.03 -5.67
CA TYR A 190 11.95 2.73 -6.29
C TYR A 190 11.54 2.95 -7.74
N CYS A 191 12.27 2.32 -8.64
CA CYS A 191 12.01 2.37 -10.08
C CYS A 191 11.45 1.03 -10.55
N PHE A 192 10.65 1.07 -11.61
CA PHE A 192 10.11 -0.09 -12.28
C PHE A 192 10.49 -0.09 -13.76
N SER A 193 10.95 -1.25 -14.24
CA SER A 193 11.32 -1.46 -15.63
C SER A 193 10.74 -2.77 -16.15
N VAL A 194 10.15 -2.69 -17.35
CA VAL A 194 9.71 -3.85 -18.13
C VAL A 194 10.83 -4.15 -19.11
N LYS A 195 11.85 -4.90 -18.68
CA LYS A 195 12.85 -5.46 -19.60
C LYS A 195 12.30 -6.70 -20.27
#